data_AF-X1GIB5-F1
#
_entry.id   AF-X1GIB5-F1
#
_cell.length_a   1.000
_cell.length_b   1.000
_cell.length_c   1.000
_cell.angle_alpha   90.00
_cell.angle_beta   90.00
_cell.angle_gamma   90.00
#
_symmetry.space_group_name_H-M   'P 1'
#
loop_
_entity.id
_entity.type
_entity.pdbx_description
1 polymer ?
#
loop_
_entity_poly.entity_id
_entity_poly.type
_entity_poly.pdbx_seq_one_letter_code
_entity_poly.pdbx_strand_id
1 'polypeptide(L)'
;AASTIDVDISHQHRDKGLLWYSTFAAAFKGTYTVPAIPRPPRKPYKGGLFAPPPPPPPPDRIDRLMFHLPLRITSHDGLTVLVDGEDRRVPHSQKTSGTISVELNRATEHEVTILYTTYGQDFWEYLPRRSADHEYRPEGREWDRPLGGGAMGELTDFTLTIDMDFKEIDYPKGTRSPTRRATPTGPGMQAQWRYDSLVTNQAMGIAMPKRPNAGPIARRMSLFAPASLFFFFTVLFTVVVLKKIPLHPMHYLFISAAFFAFHLLLAYLVDKVGIHKAFWICA
;
A
#
# COMPACT_ATOMS: atom_id res chain seq x y z
N ALA A 1 -18.59 14.47 -3.47
CA ALA A 1 -18.85 14.42 -2.02
C ALA A 1 -17.59 14.90 -1.33
N ALA A 2 -17.71 15.77 -0.34
CA ALA A 2 -16.55 16.13 0.49
C ALA A 2 -16.11 14.89 1.27
N SER A 3 -14.81 14.72 1.47
CA SER A 3 -14.27 13.48 2.03
C SER A 3 -13.13 13.78 2.98
N THR A 4 -13.28 13.39 4.24
CA THR A 4 -12.22 13.46 5.26
C THR A 4 -11.88 12.05 5.70
N ILE A 5 -10.62 11.66 5.51
CA ILE A 5 -10.14 10.31 5.79
C ILE A 5 -8.97 10.41 6.76
N ASP A 6 -9.09 9.70 7.87
CA ASP A 6 -8.03 9.54 8.87
C ASP A 6 -7.63 8.07 8.95
N VAL A 7 -6.33 7.82 8.93
CA VAL A 7 -5.77 6.47 8.97
C VAL A 7 -4.64 6.42 9.99
N ASP A 8 -4.77 5.53 10.97
CA ASP A 8 -3.73 5.26 11.96
C ASP A 8 -3.06 3.92 11.62
N ILE A 9 -1.76 3.97 11.34
CA ILE A 9 -0.95 2.83 10.93
C ILE A 9 0.01 2.44 12.05
N SER A 10 -0.18 1.22 12.55
CA SER A 10 0.80 0.57 13.42
C SER A 10 1.61 -0.46 12.66
N HIS A 11 2.94 -0.29 12.70
CA HIS A 11 3.89 -1.13 11.99
C HIS A 11 4.50 -2.20 12.88
N GLN A 12 4.56 -3.43 12.36
CA GLN A 12 5.20 -4.55 13.04
C GLN A 12 6.01 -5.39 12.07
N HIS A 13 7.19 -5.80 12.50
CA HIS A 13 7.96 -6.81 11.79
C HIS A 13 7.56 -8.21 12.25
N ARG A 14 7.29 -9.09 11.29
CA ARG A 14 7.10 -10.51 11.54
C ARG A 14 8.20 -11.32 10.89
N ASP A 15 8.76 -12.25 11.65
CA ASP A 15 9.71 -13.24 11.18
C ASP A 15 8.99 -14.52 10.76
N LYS A 16 9.34 -15.06 9.59
CA LYS A 16 8.94 -16.40 9.17
C LYS A 16 10.13 -17.07 8.50
N GLY A 17 10.74 -18.02 9.21
CA GLY A 17 12.01 -18.63 8.79
C GLY A 17 13.14 -17.60 8.80
N LEU A 18 13.80 -17.39 7.65
CA LEU A 18 14.91 -16.45 7.47
C LEU A 18 14.50 -15.11 6.85
N LEU A 19 13.19 -14.87 6.72
CA LEU A 19 12.66 -13.68 6.07
C LEU A 19 11.90 -12.83 7.07
N TRP A 20 12.26 -11.54 7.09
CA TRP A 20 11.50 -10.49 7.75
C TRP A 20 10.45 -9.94 6.79
N TYR A 21 9.23 -9.89 7.27
CA TYR A 21 8.07 -9.31 6.60
C TYR A 21 7.70 -8.01 7.31
N SER A 22 7.39 -6.99 6.51
CA SER A 22 6.89 -5.72 6.98
C SER A 22 5.37 -5.79 7.00
N THR A 23 4.78 -5.91 8.19
CA THR A 23 3.33 -6.05 8.36
C THR A 23 2.76 -4.83 9.07
N PHE A 24 1.50 -4.51 8.84
CA PHE A 24 0.86 -3.39 9.51
C PHE A 24 -0.60 -3.67 9.82
N ALA A 25 -1.11 -2.96 10.83
CA ALA A 25 -2.53 -2.75 11.07
C ALA A 25 -2.85 -1.29 10.72
N ALA A 26 -3.91 -1.05 9.96
CA ALA A 26 -4.39 0.28 9.66
C ALA A 26 -5.83 0.43 10.14
N ALA A 27 -6.06 1.32 11.11
CA ALA A 27 -7.38 1.75 11.52
C ALA A 27 -7.84 2.86 10.59
N PHE A 28 -8.86 2.57 9.79
CA PHE A 28 -9.40 3.49 8.80
C PHE A 28 -10.68 4.14 9.32
N LYS A 29 -10.77 5.46 9.20
CA LYS A 29 -11.99 6.24 9.40
C LYS A 29 -12.19 7.18 8.22
N GLY A 30 -13.21 6.92 7.40
CA GLY A 30 -13.59 7.78 6.29
C GLY A 30 -14.94 8.42 6.53
N THR A 31 -15.00 9.75 6.48
CA THR A 31 -16.22 10.56 6.63
C THR A 31 -16.54 11.22 5.28
N TYR A 32 -17.74 10.98 4.77
CA TYR A 32 -18.17 11.42 3.45
C TYR A 32 -19.43 12.28 3.57
N THR A 33 -19.33 13.55 3.18
CA THR A 33 -20.48 14.46 3.15
C THR A 33 -21.13 14.43 1.78
N VAL A 34 -22.38 13.97 1.77
CA VAL A 34 -23.19 13.77 0.57
C VAL A 34 -24.24 14.89 0.51
N PRO A 35 -24.04 15.95 -0.31
CA PRO A 35 -24.88 17.14 -0.28
C PRO A 35 -26.28 16.87 -0.82
N ALA A 36 -27.31 17.53 -0.27
CA ALA A 36 -28.66 17.44 -0.80
C ALA A 36 -28.71 17.81 -2.30
N ILE A 37 -29.59 17.17 -3.06
CA ILE A 37 -29.95 17.61 -4.41
C ILE A 37 -31.27 18.38 -4.28
N PRO A 38 -31.27 19.72 -4.35
CA PRO A 38 -32.49 20.50 -4.25
C PRO A 38 -33.48 20.10 -5.34
N ARG A 39 -34.76 19.97 -4.98
CA ARG A 39 -35.79 19.76 -6.00
C ARG A 39 -35.90 21.03 -6.85
N PRO A 40 -35.98 20.91 -8.18
CA PRO A 40 -36.30 22.07 -9.00
C PRO A 40 -37.65 22.63 -8.56
N PRO A 41 -37.81 23.98 -8.50
CA PRO A 41 -39.06 24.58 -8.11
C PRO A 41 -40.19 24.10 -9.02
N ARG A 42 -41.28 23.61 -8.42
CA ARG A 42 -42.47 23.22 -9.17
C ARG A 42 -43.01 24.45 -9.89
N LYS A 43 -43.21 24.37 -11.20
CA LYS A 43 -43.96 25.40 -11.92
C LYS A 43 -45.36 25.49 -11.30
N PRO A 44 -45.89 26.70 -11.07
CA PRO A 44 -47.23 26.85 -10.53
C PRO A 44 -48.23 26.15 -11.44
N TYR A 45 -49.00 25.23 -10.86
CA TYR A 45 -50.05 24.52 -11.58
C TYR A 45 -51.16 25.53 -11.91
N LYS A 46 -51.38 25.80 -13.19
CA LYS A 46 -52.48 26.65 -13.66
C LYS A 46 -53.77 25.84 -13.64
N GLY A 47 -54.48 25.89 -12.52
CA GLY A 47 -55.78 25.24 -12.38
C GLY A 47 -56.88 26.00 -13.14
N GLY A 48 -57.75 25.25 -13.82
CA GLY A 48 -58.98 25.72 -14.45
C GLY A 48 -60.06 24.63 -14.34
N LEU A 49 -61.33 24.97 -14.64
CA LEU A 49 -62.48 24.07 -14.46
C LEU A 49 -62.35 22.70 -15.19
N PHE A 50 -61.47 22.61 -16.19
CA PHE A 50 -61.18 21.40 -16.98
C PHE A 50 -59.72 20.95 -16.90
N ALA A 51 -58.94 21.49 -15.96
CA ALA A 51 -57.53 21.12 -15.84
C ALA A 51 -57.41 19.76 -15.10
N PRO A 52 -56.60 18.82 -15.61
CA PRO A 52 -56.43 17.50 -15.00
C PRO A 52 -55.76 17.63 -13.64
N PRO A 53 -56.14 16.89 -12.60
CA PRO A 53 -55.63 17.06 -11.23
C PRO A 53 -54.09 17.12 -11.21
N PRO A 54 -53.49 17.95 -10.34
CA PRO A 54 -52.04 18.12 -10.30
C PRO A 54 -51.35 16.76 -10.11
N PRO A 55 -50.27 16.48 -10.86
CA PRO A 55 -49.58 15.21 -10.74
C PRO A 55 -49.02 15.03 -9.31
N PRO A 56 -49.00 13.79 -8.80
CA PRO A 56 -48.42 13.50 -7.49
C PRO A 56 -46.96 13.99 -7.43
N PRO A 57 -46.46 14.36 -6.24
CA PRO A 57 -45.03 14.66 -6.08
C PRO A 57 -44.19 13.48 -6.57
N PRO A 58 -43.09 13.74 -7.31
CA PRO A 58 -42.13 12.69 -7.62
C PRO A 58 -41.68 12.01 -6.32
N PRO A 59 -41.45 10.69 -6.33
CA PRO A 59 -40.91 10.01 -5.15
C PRO A 59 -39.56 10.62 -4.76
N ASP A 60 -39.24 10.53 -3.48
CA ASP A 60 -37.94 10.92 -2.95
C ASP A 60 -36.84 10.19 -3.72
N ARG A 61 -35.81 10.93 -4.13
CA ARG A 61 -34.69 10.35 -4.87
C ARG A 61 -33.81 9.60 -3.88
N ILE A 62 -33.95 8.28 -3.85
CA ILE A 62 -33.07 7.38 -3.11
C ILE A 62 -31.90 7.04 -4.03
N ASP A 63 -30.69 7.52 -3.70
CA ASP A 63 -29.47 7.09 -4.39
C ASP A 63 -28.70 6.12 -3.46
N ARG A 64 -27.94 5.23 -4.08
CA ARG A 64 -27.09 4.27 -3.38
C ARG A 64 -25.65 4.72 -3.43
N LEU A 65 -25.09 5.08 -2.28
CA LEU A 65 -23.66 5.32 -2.14
C LEU A 65 -22.94 3.96 -2.13
N MET A 66 -21.97 3.79 -3.02
CA MET A 66 -21.17 2.58 -3.10
C MET A 66 -19.77 2.84 -2.58
N PHE A 67 -19.36 2.07 -1.58
CA PHE A 67 -18.01 2.08 -1.05
C PHE A 67 -17.35 0.72 -1.29
N HIS A 68 -16.17 0.72 -1.88
CA HIS A 68 -15.41 -0.49 -2.13
C HIS A 68 -14.37 -0.64 -1.03
N LEU A 69 -14.43 -1.75 -0.29
CA LEU A 69 -13.40 -2.12 0.65
C LEU A 69 -12.08 -2.40 -0.10
N PRO A 70 -10.92 -2.13 0.52
CA PRO A 70 -9.66 -2.31 -0.16
C PRO A 70 -9.41 -3.81 -0.48
N LEU A 71 -8.84 -4.04 -1.66
CA LEU A 71 -8.43 -5.39 -2.09
C LEU A 71 -7.14 -5.79 -1.36
N ARG A 72 -6.85 -7.10 -1.28
CA ARG A 72 -5.62 -7.66 -0.66
C ARG A 72 -5.55 -7.52 0.87
N ILE A 73 -6.69 -7.31 1.50
CA ILE A 73 -6.82 -7.35 2.94
C ILE A 73 -7.23 -8.77 3.35
N THR A 74 -6.47 -9.38 4.25
CA THR A 74 -6.74 -10.75 4.74
C THR A 74 -8.01 -10.83 5.60
N SER A 75 -8.40 -9.72 6.23
CA SER A 75 -9.62 -9.59 7.05
C SER A 75 -9.92 -8.12 7.37
N HIS A 76 -11.20 -7.75 7.38
CA HIS A 76 -11.66 -6.47 7.93
C HIS A 76 -12.25 -6.74 9.31
N ASP A 77 -11.66 -6.15 10.35
CA ASP A 77 -12.21 -6.22 11.71
C ASP A 77 -13.03 -4.96 12.02
N GLY A 78 -14.10 -5.12 12.80
CA GLY A 78 -14.91 -4.01 13.28
C GLY A 78 -15.63 -3.15 12.23
N LEU A 79 -15.86 -3.66 11.01
CA LEU A 79 -16.50 -2.87 9.95
C LEU A 79 -17.87 -2.33 10.39
N THR A 80 -17.93 -1.00 10.52
CA THR A 80 -19.07 -0.22 10.98
C THR A 80 -19.36 0.90 9.98
N VAL A 81 -20.64 1.12 9.69
CA VAL A 81 -21.08 2.18 8.77
C VAL A 81 -22.12 3.00 9.49
N LEU A 82 -21.80 4.26 9.75
CA LEU A 82 -22.69 5.21 10.40
C LEU A 82 -23.29 6.12 9.32
N VAL A 83 -24.59 6.36 9.37
CA VAL A 83 -25.29 7.37 8.57
C VAL A 83 -25.88 8.38 9.52
N ASP A 84 -25.45 9.64 9.44
CA ASP A 84 -25.84 10.71 10.36
C ASP A 84 -25.64 10.34 11.84
N GLY A 85 -24.60 9.54 12.14
CA GLY A 85 -24.27 9.05 13.47
C GLY A 85 -24.99 7.76 13.88
N GLU A 86 -25.99 7.28 13.13
CA GLU A 86 -26.69 6.03 13.42
C GLU A 86 -26.01 4.83 12.73
N ASP A 87 -25.78 3.75 13.49
CA ASP A 87 -25.18 2.52 12.96
C ASP A 87 -26.15 1.81 12.01
N ARG A 88 -25.69 1.62 10.77
CA ARG A 88 -26.41 0.93 9.73
C ARG A 88 -25.82 -0.45 9.52
N ARG A 89 -26.61 -1.46 9.89
CA ARG A 89 -26.25 -2.87 9.74
C ARG A 89 -25.85 -3.19 8.30
N VAL A 90 -24.58 -3.53 8.10
CA VAL A 90 -24.06 -3.98 6.80
C VAL A 90 -24.38 -5.48 6.60
N PRO A 91 -25.13 -5.86 5.54
CA PRO A 91 -25.42 -7.25 5.23
C PRO A 91 -24.15 -8.08 5.03
N HIS A 92 -24.15 -9.34 5.45
CA HIS A 92 -22.99 -10.23 5.29
C HIS A 92 -22.57 -10.38 3.82
N SER A 93 -23.53 -10.40 2.89
CA SER A 93 -23.25 -10.45 1.45
C SER A 93 -22.41 -9.27 0.94
N GLN A 94 -22.62 -8.07 1.50
CA GLN A 94 -21.83 -6.87 1.15
C GLN A 94 -20.43 -6.90 1.77
N LYS A 95 -20.28 -7.48 2.97
CA LYS A 95 -18.97 -7.70 3.59
C LYS A 95 -18.14 -8.68 2.76
N THR A 96 -18.77 -9.76 2.28
CA THR A 96 -18.10 -10.80 1.46
C THR A 96 -17.80 -10.32 0.05
N SER A 97 -18.67 -9.49 -0.56
CA SER A 97 -18.42 -8.92 -1.89
C SER A 97 -17.38 -7.80 -1.90
N GLY A 98 -17.01 -7.27 -0.72
CA GLY A 98 -16.12 -6.11 -0.60
C GLY A 98 -16.77 -4.81 -1.08
N THR A 99 -18.08 -4.79 -1.33
CA THR A 99 -18.80 -3.60 -1.81
C THR A 99 -19.95 -3.29 -0.87
N ILE A 100 -19.79 -2.21 -0.12
CA ILE A 100 -20.78 -1.67 0.81
C ILE A 100 -21.69 -0.74 0.03
N SER A 101 -22.99 -0.88 0.25
CA SER A 101 -24.00 -0.03 -0.36
C SER A 101 -24.94 0.54 0.68
N VAL A 102 -25.04 1.87 0.70
CA VAL A 102 -25.86 2.63 1.64
C VAL A 102 -26.90 3.42 0.86
N GLU A 103 -28.17 3.24 1.21
CA GLU A 103 -29.27 3.98 0.60
C GLU A 103 -29.49 5.30 1.35
N LEU A 104 -29.41 6.41 0.63
CA LEU A 104 -29.51 7.76 1.16
C LEU A 104 -30.65 8.52 0.47
N ASN A 105 -31.41 9.30 1.25
CA ASN A 105 -32.41 10.21 0.69
C ASN A 105 -31.72 11.49 0.22
N ARG A 106 -31.72 11.77 -1.08
CA ARG A 106 -31.01 12.93 -1.62
C ARG A 106 -31.76 14.25 -1.39
N ALA A 107 -32.90 14.24 -0.71
CA ALA A 107 -33.60 15.45 -0.28
C ALA A 107 -32.85 16.22 0.81
N THR A 108 -32.07 15.52 1.63
CA THR A 108 -31.28 16.07 2.73
C THR A 108 -29.79 15.81 2.51
N GLU A 109 -28.96 16.62 3.17
CA GLU A 109 -27.54 16.33 3.29
C GLU A 109 -27.37 15.17 4.27
N HIS A 110 -26.45 14.27 3.95
CA HIS A 110 -26.14 13.11 4.78
C HIS A 110 -24.64 13.01 5.01
N GLU A 111 -24.25 12.65 6.22
CA GLU A 111 -22.88 12.29 6.57
C GLU A 111 -22.78 10.77 6.69
N VAL A 112 -21.87 10.17 5.92
CA VAL A 112 -21.60 8.72 5.99
C VAL A 112 -20.20 8.50 6.54
N THR A 113 -20.10 7.84 7.68
CA THR A 113 -18.82 7.45 8.28
C THR A 113 -18.60 5.95 8.14
N ILE A 114 -17.43 5.55 7.67
CA ILE A 114 -17.01 4.16 7.52
C ILE A 114 -15.79 3.93 8.39
N LEU A 115 -15.89 2.96 9.29
CA LEU A 115 -14.80 2.57 10.20
C LEU A 115 -14.48 1.09 10.01
N TYR A 116 -13.20 0.75 9.91
CA TYR A 116 -12.73 -0.63 9.95
C TYR A 116 -11.24 -0.67 10.28
N THR A 117 -10.78 -1.82 10.76
CA THR A 117 -9.35 -2.12 10.85
C THR A 117 -8.98 -3.14 9.79
N THR A 118 -7.89 -2.88 9.08
CA THR A 118 -7.32 -3.76 8.08
C THR A 118 -5.89 -4.16 8.43
N TYR A 119 -5.47 -5.32 7.95
CA TYR A 119 -4.10 -5.81 8.05
C TYR A 119 -3.50 -6.03 6.67
N GLY A 120 -2.23 -5.70 6.51
CA GLY A 120 -1.54 -5.82 5.24
C GLY A 120 -0.04 -6.01 5.39
N GLN A 121 0.65 -5.99 4.24
CA GLN A 121 2.10 -6.07 4.16
C GLN A 121 2.63 -5.00 3.23
N ASP A 122 3.86 -4.53 3.50
CA ASP A 122 4.69 -3.66 2.67
C ASP A 122 4.18 -2.26 2.33
N PHE A 123 2.92 -2.06 1.98
CA PHE A 123 2.35 -0.75 1.66
C PHE A 123 0.85 -0.69 1.95
N TRP A 124 0.39 0.50 2.31
CA TRP A 124 -1.04 0.84 2.39
C TRP A 124 -1.37 1.93 1.38
N GLU A 125 -2.50 1.80 0.70
CA GLU A 125 -2.90 2.68 -0.39
C GLU A 125 -4.40 2.99 -0.39
N TYR A 126 -4.73 4.24 -0.69
CA TYR A 126 -6.06 4.73 -0.95
C TYR A 126 -6.21 5.10 -2.43
N LEU A 127 -7.25 4.56 -3.06
CA LEU A 127 -7.65 4.88 -4.43
C LEU A 127 -8.97 5.66 -4.42
N PRO A 128 -9.01 6.88 -4.98
CA PRO A 128 -10.24 7.67 -5.10
C PRO A 128 -11.35 6.94 -5.86
N ARG A 129 -10.98 6.22 -6.92
CA ARG A 129 -11.91 5.42 -7.71
C ARG A 129 -11.24 4.14 -8.20
N ARG A 130 -11.87 3.01 -7.89
CA ARG A 130 -11.47 1.69 -8.42
C ARG A 130 -11.88 1.57 -9.89
N SER A 131 -11.02 0.99 -10.73
CA SER A 131 -11.41 0.47 -12.05
C SER A 131 -11.80 -1.00 -11.92
N ALA A 132 -12.83 -1.44 -12.64
CA ALA A 132 -13.20 -2.86 -12.74
C ALA A 132 -12.07 -3.71 -13.35
N ASP A 133 -11.24 -3.12 -14.22
CA ASP A 133 -10.14 -3.83 -14.90
C ASP A 133 -8.97 -4.20 -13.98
N HIS A 134 -8.91 -3.65 -12.76
CA HIS A 134 -7.89 -4.01 -11.76
C HIS A 134 -8.19 -5.34 -11.03
N GLU A 135 -9.31 -5.98 -11.35
CA GLU A 135 -9.75 -7.25 -10.75
C GLU A 135 -9.00 -8.46 -11.32
N TYR A 136 -8.31 -8.31 -12.46
CA TYR A 136 -7.53 -9.38 -13.09
C TYR A 136 -6.05 -9.01 -13.22
N ARG A 137 -5.20 -9.65 -12.41
CA ARG A 137 -3.77 -9.78 -12.74
C ARG A 137 -3.39 -11.25 -12.82
N PRO A 138 -2.72 -11.69 -13.90
CA PRO A 138 -2.29 -13.06 -14.05
C PRO A 138 -1.32 -13.43 -12.91
N GLU A 139 -1.56 -14.60 -12.32
CA GLU A 139 -0.64 -15.24 -11.39
C GLU A 139 0.79 -15.25 -11.95
N GLY A 140 1.75 -14.90 -11.10
CA GLY A 140 3.17 -15.19 -11.37
C GLY A 140 4.10 -13.99 -11.53
N ARG A 141 3.63 -12.74 -11.59
CA ARG A 141 4.51 -11.57 -11.44
C ARG A 141 3.93 -10.43 -10.62
N GLU A 142 4.61 -10.19 -9.50
CA GLU A 142 4.70 -8.92 -8.75
C GLU A 142 3.57 -8.60 -7.77
N TRP A 143 3.60 -9.30 -6.61
CA TRP A 143 2.86 -8.91 -5.41
C TRP A 143 3.36 -7.57 -4.81
N ASP A 144 4.57 -7.15 -5.18
CA ASP A 144 5.31 -6.01 -4.59
C ASP A 144 5.08 -4.67 -5.31
N ARG A 145 4.12 -4.57 -6.23
CA ARG A 145 3.84 -3.31 -6.94
C ARG A 145 2.62 -2.57 -6.37
N PRO A 146 2.75 -1.24 -6.17
CA PRO A 146 1.66 -0.31 -5.92
C PRO A 146 0.48 -0.48 -6.87
N LEU A 147 -0.74 -0.21 -6.42
CA LEU A 147 -1.97 -0.26 -7.21
C LEU A 147 -2.02 0.76 -8.37
N GLY A 148 -0.99 1.60 -8.53
CA GLY A 148 -0.94 2.74 -9.45
C GLY A 148 -1.74 2.56 -10.76
N GLY A 149 -2.65 3.51 -11.02
CA GLY A 149 -3.42 3.60 -12.27
C GLY A 149 -4.87 3.10 -12.20
N GLY A 150 -5.68 3.64 -11.28
CA GLY A 150 -7.12 3.35 -11.20
C GLY A 150 -7.98 4.01 -12.29
N ALA A 151 -9.30 4.01 -12.12
CA ALA A 151 -10.18 4.83 -12.96
C ALA A 151 -10.00 6.30 -12.58
N MET A 152 -10.25 7.24 -13.51
CA MET A 152 -10.27 8.66 -13.13
C MET A 152 -11.36 8.90 -12.09
N GLY A 153 -10.93 9.31 -10.89
CA GLY A 153 -11.77 9.78 -9.81
C GLY A 153 -11.67 11.29 -9.69
N GLU A 154 -12.79 11.92 -9.38
CA GLU A 154 -12.83 13.33 -8.99
C GLU A 154 -12.98 13.40 -7.48
N LEU A 155 -12.09 14.18 -6.86
CA LEU A 155 -12.09 14.51 -5.45
C LEU A 155 -12.43 15.99 -5.30
N THR A 156 -13.35 16.30 -4.41
CA THR A 156 -13.74 17.67 -4.07
C THR A 156 -13.70 17.80 -2.55
N ASP A 157 -13.08 18.85 -2.05
CA ASP A 157 -12.87 19.09 -0.61
C ASP A 157 -12.41 17.82 0.13
N PHE A 158 -11.24 17.34 -0.31
CA PHE A 158 -10.66 16.08 0.12
C PHE A 158 -9.49 16.31 1.06
N THR A 159 -9.54 15.63 2.21
CA THR A 159 -8.42 15.52 3.13
C THR A 159 -8.18 14.05 3.47
N LEU A 160 -6.94 13.60 3.31
CA LEU A 160 -6.44 12.32 3.82
C LEU A 160 -5.28 12.61 4.77
N THR A 161 -5.43 12.17 6.01
CA THR A 161 -4.39 12.22 7.05
C THR A 161 -4.00 10.80 7.40
N ILE A 162 -2.70 10.53 7.38
CA ILE A 162 -2.14 9.24 7.80
C ILE A 162 -1.18 9.49 8.95
N ASP A 163 -1.50 8.92 10.10
CA ASP A 163 -0.65 8.84 11.28
C ASP A 163 0.06 7.49 11.30
N MET A 164 1.35 7.50 11.64
CA MET A 164 2.23 6.33 11.59
C MET A 164 3.08 6.28 12.86
N ASP A 165 3.33 5.09 13.40
CA ASP A 165 4.20 4.88 14.57
C ASP A 165 5.71 4.79 14.26
N PHE A 166 6.11 5.07 13.02
CA PHE A 166 7.49 5.00 12.55
C PHE A 166 7.97 6.29 11.85
N LYS A 167 9.30 6.46 11.75
CA LYS A 167 9.95 7.67 11.22
C LYS A 167 10.45 7.56 9.78
N GLU A 168 10.78 6.35 9.33
CA GLU A 168 11.22 6.11 7.95
C GLU A 168 10.01 6.14 7.02
N ILE A 169 9.87 7.22 6.25
CA ILE A 169 8.78 7.36 5.29
C ILE A 169 9.30 7.14 3.88
N ASP A 170 8.63 6.25 3.17
CA ASP A 170 8.75 6.12 1.74
C ASP A 170 7.33 6.06 1.12
N TYR A 171 7.23 6.41 -0.16
CA TYR A 171 5.96 6.44 -0.90
C TYR A 171 5.97 5.37 -1.98
N PRO A 172 4.90 4.57 -2.10
CA PRO A 172 4.88 3.52 -3.11
C PRO A 172 4.99 4.13 -4.52
N LYS A 173 5.75 3.49 -5.41
CA LYS A 173 5.95 3.94 -6.80
C LYS A 173 4.63 4.19 -7.55
N GLY A 174 4.49 5.34 -8.19
CA GLY A 174 3.30 5.69 -8.97
C GLY A 174 2.13 6.22 -8.14
N THR A 175 2.31 6.37 -6.83
CA THR A 175 1.40 7.12 -5.95
C THR A 175 1.70 8.60 -5.97
N ARG A 176 0.74 9.43 -5.55
CA ARG A 176 0.97 10.85 -5.27
C ARG A 176 1.57 11.03 -3.89
N SER A 177 2.62 11.83 -3.82
CA SER A 177 3.17 12.30 -2.54
C SER A 177 2.19 13.22 -1.81
N PRO A 178 2.32 13.34 -0.48
CA PRO A 178 1.60 14.31 0.34
C PRO A 178 1.66 15.73 -0.20
N THR A 179 0.62 16.54 0.08
CA THR A 179 0.57 17.96 -0.29
C THR A 179 1.61 18.78 0.50
N ARG A 180 1.94 18.32 1.72
CA ARG A 180 3.01 18.89 2.55
C ARG A 180 3.95 17.77 3.00
N ARG A 181 5.22 18.10 3.21
CA ARG A 181 6.15 17.14 3.82
C ARG A 181 5.58 16.60 5.13
N ALA A 182 5.73 15.30 5.32
CA ALA A 182 5.33 14.65 6.55
C ALA A 182 6.05 15.27 7.75
N THR A 183 5.31 15.46 8.83
CA THR A 183 5.77 16.10 10.05
C THR A 183 5.91 15.08 11.18
N PRO A 184 6.91 15.22 12.06
CA PRO A 184 7.01 14.36 13.24
C PRO A 184 5.82 14.55 14.19
N THR A 185 5.29 13.44 14.69
CA THR A 185 4.17 13.42 15.64
C THR A 185 4.55 12.48 16.78
N GLY A 186 5.16 13.04 17.84
CA GLY A 186 5.64 12.24 18.99
C GLY A 186 6.66 11.16 18.57
N PRO A 187 6.37 9.85 18.78
CA PRO A 187 7.27 8.76 18.37
C PRO A 187 7.28 8.52 16.85
N GLY A 188 6.24 9.00 16.15
CA GLY A 188 5.95 8.67 14.76
C GLY A 188 5.93 9.87 13.82
N MET A 189 5.19 9.75 12.73
CA MET A 189 5.06 10.79 11.71
C MET A 189 3.62 10.88 11.19
N GLN A 190 3.26 12.06 10.70
CA GLN A 190 1.98 12.31 10.04
C GLN A 190 2.20 12.81 8.61
N ALA A 191 1.45 12.26 7.66
CA ALA A 191 1.43 12.68 6.26
C ALA A 191 0.01 13.14 5.87
N GLN A 192 -0.10 14.25 5.14
CA GLN A 192 -1.39 14.82 4.75
C GLN A 192 -1.48 15.13 3.25
N TRP A 193 -2.59 14.69 2.65
CA TRP A 193 -3.03 15.05 1.32
C TRP A 193 -4.28 15.90 1.44
N ARG A 194 -4.21 17.15 0.99
CA ARG A 194 -5.34 18.08 0.97
C ARG A 194 -5.54 18.63 -0.44
N TYR A 195 -6.75 18.54 -0.95
CA TYR A 195 -7.13 18.99 -2.29
C TYR A 195 -8.54 19.59 -2.29
N ASP A 196 -8.68 20.81 -2.82
CA ASP A 196 -9.99 21.45 -2.99
C ASP A 196 -10.73 20.84 -4.20
N SER A 197 -10.00 20.56 -5.28
CA SER A 197 -10.46 19.84 -6.46
C SER A 197 -9.29 19.08 -7.09
N LEU A 198 -9.45 17.78 -7.32
CA LEU A 198 -8.44 16.94 -7.98
C LEU A 198 -9.11 15.85 -8.81
N VAL A 199 -8.79 15.79 -10.10
CA VAL A 199 -9.09 14.64 -10.95
C VAL A 199 -7.82 13.81 -11.09
N THR A 200 -7.85 12.57 -10.59
CA THR A 200 -6.66 11.70 -10.63
C THR A 200 -7.03 10.22 -10.71
N ASN A 201 -6.12 9.43 -11.26
CA ASN A 201 -6.13 7.97 -11.20
C ASN A 201 -4.98 7.41 -10.33
N GLN A 202 -4.17 8.28 -9.73
CA GLN A 202 -3.05 7.88 -8.88
C GLN A 202 -3.55 7.62 -7.46
N ALA A 203 -3.02 6.55 -6.85
CA ALA A 203 -3.27 6.27 -5.44
C ALA A 203 -2.48 7.23 -4.54
N MET A 204 -2.86 7.28 -3.27
CA MET A 204 -2.14 7.95 -2.19
C MET A 204 -1.83 6.90 -1.13
N GLY A 205 -0.59 6.82 -0.66
CA GLY A 205 -0.21 5.72 0.21
C GLY A 205 1.16 5.88 0.84
N ILE A 206 1.46 4.94 1.74
CA ILE A 206 2.71 4.87 2.50
C ILE A 206 3.30 3.49 2.33
N ALA A 207 4.60 3.43 2.08
CA ALA A 207 5.38 2.20 2.12
C ALA A 207 5.94 1.98 3.54
N MET A 208 5.79 0.77 4.04
CA MET A 208 6.24 0.39 5.37
C MET A 208 7.77 0.20 5.40
N PRO A 209 8.45 0.57 6.49
CA PRO A 209 9.88 0.34 6.65
C PRO A 209 10.20 -1.15 6.48
N LYS A 210 11.24 -1.47 5.71
CA LYS A 210 11.66 -2.86 5.47
C LYS A 210 12.97 -3.13 6.17
N ARG A 211 13.04 -4.25 6.90
CA ARG A 211 14.31 -4.77 7.39
C ARG A 211 15.09 -5.40 6.22
N PRO A 212 16.40 -5.15 6.09
CA PRO A 212 17.21 -5.82 5.11
C PRO A 212 17.20 -7.34 5.35
N ASN A 213 16.74 -8.10 4.35
CA ASN A 213 16.83 -9.56 4.39
C ASN A 213 18.23 -9.98 3.95
N ALA A 214 18.99 -10.55 4.88
CA ALA A 214 20.37 -10.97 4.65
C ALA A 214 20.48 -12.11 3.63
N GLY A 215 19.54 -13.08 3.64
CA GLY A 215 19.56 -14.25 2.77
C GLY A 215 19.65 -13.93 1.27
N PRO A 216 18.74 -13.12 0.69
CA PRO A 216 18.82 -12.72 -0.71
C PRO A 216 20.13 -12.01 -1.08
N ILE A 217 20.70 -11.22 -0.18
CA ILE A 217 21.96 -10.50 -0.39
C ILE A 217 23.12 -11.50 -0.41
N ALA A 218 23.23 -12.35 0.61
CA ALA A 218 24.27 -13.37 0.72
C ALA A 218 24.22 -14.37 -0.45
N ARG A 219 23.01 -14.74 -0.89
CA ARG A 219 22.81 -15.58 -2.09
C ARG A 219 23.36 -14.92 -3.35
N ARG A 220 23.02 -13.64 -3.60
CA ARG A 220 23.54 -12.91 -4.77
C ARG A 220 25.06 -12.80 -4.72
N MET A 221 25.62 -12.42 -3.57
CA MET A 221 27.07 -12.35 -3.38
C MET A 221 27.75 -13.70 -3.67
N SER A 222 27.21 -14.79 -3.15
CA SER A 222 27.77 -16.14 -3.35
C SER A 222 27.64 -16.63 -4.79
N LEU A 223 26.55 -16.32 -5.49
CA LEU A 223 26.35 -16.70 -6.89
C LEU A 223 27.29 -15.95 -7.85
N PHE A 224 27.66 -14.71 -7.53
CA PHE A 224 28.62 -13.94 -8.33
C PHE A 224 30.08 -14.21 -7.98
N ALA A 225 30.35 -14.88 -6.85
CA ALA A 225 31.69 -15.15 -6.36
C ALA A 225 32.62 -15.83 -7.41
N PRO A 226 32.18 -16.85 -8.18
CA PRO A 226 33.05 -17.49 -9.18
C PRO A 226 33.53 -16.55 -10.28
N ALA A 227 32.72 -15.56 -10.67
CA ALA A 227 33.12 -14.57 -11.68
C ALA A 227 34.29 -13.71 -11.18
N SER A 228 34.25 -13.28 -9.91
CA SER A 228 35.35 -12.55 -9.29
C SER A 228 36.63 -13.38 -9.21
N LEU A 229 36.51 -14.66 -8.84
CA LEU A 229 37.65 -15.57 -8.77
C LEU A 229 38.28 -15.80 -10.15
N PHE A 230 37.47 -15.90 -11.20
CA PHE A 230 37.95 -16.01 -12.58
C PHE A 230 38.76 -14.77 -13.02
N PHE A 231 38.26 -13.57 -12.75
CA PHE A 231 39.02 -12.34 -13.05
C PHE A 231 40.32 -12.25 -12.25
N PHE A 232 40.28 -12.61 -10.96
CA PHE A 232 41.48 -12.68 -10.13
C PHE A 232 42.52 -13.65 -10.70
N PHE A 233 42.13 -14.86 -11.09
CA PHE A 233 43.05 -15.82 -11.69
C PHE A 233 43.57 -15.40 -13.05
N THR A 234 42.77 -14.68 -13.84
CA THR A 234 43.25 -14.11 -15.10
C THR A 234 44.43 -13.17 -14.85
N VAL A 235 44.28 -12.22 -13.92
CA VAL A 235 45.35 -11.27 -13.55
C VAL A 235 46.55 -11.99 -12.93
N LEU A 236 46.30 -12.92 -12.00
CA LEU A 236 47.36 -13.70 -11.36
C LEU A 236 48.16 -14.49 -12.41
N PHE A 237 47.48 -15.13 -13.36
CA PHE A 237 48.12 -15.88 -14.43
C PHE A 237 48.95 -14.97 -15.34
N THR A 238 48.43 -13.81 -15.75
CA THR A 238 49.18 -12.82 -16.52
C THR A 238 50.47 -12.41 -15.80
N VAL A 239 50.41 -12.12 -14.49
CA VAL A 239 51.59 -11.74 -13.70
C VAL A 239 52.57 -12.90 -13.60
N VAL A 240 52.10 -14.11 -13.31
CA VAL A 240 52.92 -15.32 -13.17
C VAL A 240 53.68 -15.61 -14.47
N VAL A 241 53.03 -15.49 -15.62
CA VAL A 241 53.63 -15.69 -16.94
C VAL A 241 54.63 -14.56 -17.27
N LEU A 242 54.27 -13.29 -17.06
CA LEU A 242 55.15 -12.15 -17.36
C LEU A 242 56.39 -12.10 -16.45
N LYS A 243 56.23 -12.46 -15.18
CA LYS A 243 57.32 -12.44 -14.17
C LYS A 243 58.06 -13.77 -14.08
N LYS A 244 57.66 -14.81 -14.84
CA LYS A 244 58.23 -16.16 -14.81
C LYS A 244 58.29 -16.76 -13.39
N ILE A 245 57.24 -16.55 -12.60
CA ILE A 245 57.16 -17.08 -11.23
C ILE A 245 56.72 -18.56 -11.32
N PRO A 246 57.45 -19.52 -10.73
CA PRO A 246 57.02 -20.91 -10.72
C PRO A 246 55.90 -21.10 -9.68
N LEU A 247 54.64 -20.88 -10.07
CA LEU A 247 53.49 -21.13 -9.20
C LEU A 247 53.02 -22.58 -9.34
N HIS A 248 53.15 -23.37 -8.27
CA HIS A 248 52.66 -24.74 -8.25
C HIS A 248 51.11 -24.78 -8.33
N PRO A 249 50.49 -25.75 -9.03
CA PRO A 249 49.03 -25.88 -9.13
C PRO A 249 48.28 -25.86 -7.79
N MET A 250 48.91 -26.38 -6.73
CA MET A 250 48.33 -26.38 -5.37
C MET A 250 48.03 -24.98 -4.82
N HIS A 251 48.78 -23.94 -5.22
CA HIS A 251 48.48 -22.58 -4.78
C HIS A 251 47.14 -22.09 -5.32
N TYR A 252 46.81 -22.39 -6.58
CA TYR A 252 45.50 -22.06 -7.17
C TYR A 252 44.37 -22.81 -6.46
N LEU A 253 44.60 -24.07 -6.08
CA LEU A 253 43.64 -24.85 -5.30
C LEU A 253 43.39 -24.22 -3.93
N PHE A 254 44.43 -23.88 -3.18
CA PHE A 254 44.28 -23.28 -1.84
C PHE A 254 43.61 -21.91 -1.89
N ILE A 255 43.94 -21.07 -2.88
CA ILE A 255 43.27 -19.78 -3.07
C ILE A 255 41.78 -19.97 -3.36
N SER A 256 41.45 -20.91 -4.25
CA SER A 256 40.04 -21.23 -4.56
C SER A 256 39.31 -21.73 -3.32
N ALA A 257 39.93 -22.65 -2.57
CA ALA A 257 39.35 -23.24 -1.37
C ALA A 257 39.11 -22.18 -0.28
N ALA A 258 40.08 -21.32 -0.02
CA ALA A 258 39.94 -20.21 0.93
C ALA A 258 38.83 -19.25 0.51
N PHE A 259 38.77 -18.92 -0.79
CA PHE A 259 37.71 -18.07 -1.34
C PHE A 259 36.32 -18.67 -1.16
N PHE A 260 36.13 -19.97 -1.42
CA PHE A 260 34.84 -20.63 -1.21
C PHE A 260 34.50 -20.83 0.28
N ALA A 261 35.50 -21.12 1.12
CA ALA A 261 35.31 -21.26 2.57
C ALA A 261 34.75 -19.97 3.19
N PHE A 262 35.26 -18.80 2.78
CA PHE A 262 34.72 -17.50 3.18
C PHE A 262 33.23 -17.38 2.85
N HIS A 263 32.83 -17.70 1.61
CA HIS A 263 31.43 -17.56 1.18
C HIS A 263 30.49 -18.54 1.88
N LEU A 264 30.93 -19.78 2.10
CA LEU A 264 30.15 -20.78 2.83
C LEU A 264 29.94 -20.38 4.29
N LEU A 265 31.01 -19.91 4.95
CA LEU A 265 30.93 -19.46 6.34
C LEU A 265 30.09 -18.18 6.47
N LEU A 266 30.22 -17.24 5.54
CA LEU A 266 29.42 -16.01 5.51
C LEU A 266 27.94 -16.33 5.30
N ALA A 267 27.61 -17.21 4.36
CA ALA A 267 26.23 -17.65 4.12
C ALA A 267 25.61 -18.30 5.37
N TYR A 268 26.40 -19.01 6.17
CA TYR A 268 25.93 -19.59 7.43
C TYR A 268 25.79 -18.55 8.55
N LEU A 269 26.77 -17.66 8.72
CA LEU A 269 26.81 -16.71 9.83
C LEU A 269 25.86 -15.53 9.68
N VAL A 270 25.52 -15.12 8.44
CA VAL A 270 24.67 -13.95 8.20
C VAL A 270 23.26 -14.10 8.80
N ASP A 271 22.84 -15.35 9.04
CA ASP A 271 21.56 -15.69 9.66
C ASP A 271 21.65 -15.77 11.19
N LYS A 272 22.86 -15.79 11.76
CA LYS A 272 23.10 -15.95 13.21
C LYS A 272 23.59 -14.68 13.88
N VAL A 273 24.32 -13.85 13.14
CA VAL A 273 24.89 -12.59 13.62
C VAL A 273 24.69 -11.50 12.57
N GLY A 274 24.62 -10.24 13.00
CA GLY A 274 24.46 -9.11 12.07
C GLY A 274 25.53 -9.11 10.97
N ILE A 275 25.15 -8.72 9.75
CA ILE A 275 25.99 -8.83 8.54
C ILE A 275 27.41 -8.30 8.69
N HIS A 276 27.58 -7.18 9.42
CA HIS A 276 28.90 -6.61 9.69
C HIS A 276 29.77 -7.51 10.55
N LYS A 277 29.18 -8.15 11.58
CA LYS A 277 29.90 -9.11 12.44
C LYS A 277 30.20 -10.40 11.69
N ALA A 278 29.24 -10.90 10.91
CA ALA A 278 29.43 -12.09 10.08
C ALA A 278 30.64 -11.91 9.13
N PHE A 279 30.72 -10.76 8.46
CA PHE A 279 31.82 -10.45 7.55
C PHE A 279 33.18 -10.49 8.24
N TRP A 280 33.34 -9.82 9.39
CA TRP A 280 34.60 -9.79 10.13
C TRP A 280 35.03 -11.14 10.70
N ILE A 281 34.10 -12.05 10.96
CA ILE A 281 34.43 -13.41 11.41
C ILE A 281 34.94 -14.28 10.25
N CYS A 282 34.46 -14.02 9.03
CA CYS A 282 34.83 -14.80 7.86
C CYS A 282 36.13 -14.34 7.21
N ALA A 283 36.44 -13.03 7.28
CA ALA A 283 37.58 -12.38 6.63
C ALA A 283 38.91 -12.72 7.30
#